data_AF-A0A8T0N9S2-F1
#
_entry.id   AF-A0A8T0N9S2-F1
#
_cell.length_a   1.000
_cell.length_b   1.000
_cell.length_c   1.000
_cell.angle_alpha   90.00
_cell.angle_beta   90.00
_cell.angle_gamma   90.00
#
_symmetry.space_group_name_H-M   'P 1'
#
loop_
_entity.id
_entity.type
_entity.pdbx_description
1 polymer ?
#
loop_
_entity_poly.entity_id
_entity_poly.type
_entity_poly.pdbx_seq_one_letter_code
_entity_poly.pdbx_strand_id
1 'polypeptide(L)'
;MATPPPPLRRATLLLAAVLVGALASTARADLVISRADRRVDLTSHIVRVLSSLKVENVGPDPDSQVLLSSPNIQAKNLAAIRAFATEGKVKGPSTVLSIEVVQPSGAPPELTFFSALLPKPLEKGKILHLDVLTVFTHSLQPFPEEINQAEAQLVVYQDSAHYLSPYPVKVQTLAIRLPGGRVESYTRHPSAKLVDSELKYGSSEELPPFSYLPVIVHFENNNPFAVAKEVIREIEISHWGNVQITEHYNIAHGGARLKGEFSRNLIARLPPRAHSIYYRDEIGNISTSHLWSDSKKTQLEIEPRFPLFGGWQTTFTVGYGLPLQDFVFYSDGKRFLNITFGSPIEEILIEKLIVKVVLPEGSKDIEVSAPFPTKQWQEVKYSHLDIVGRPVVVLEKPDVIPEHNLYFQVYYKFNNISLLREPLMLITGFFLLFLACIVYMGTDMSISKSSPSYLAKLQWDEVQATVQKIQGIFEQCLAVHDKLEASLRDLSRTGDIQSCKAARKAADAQFKELSKELKPLLTSLQSSPQSYQIWPKVEDLIIKEREMQEKLMTRHSTVVDSFEKKLRGQHLENRIALQQQKIAALRQEVESLLEYISEI
;
A
#
# COMPACT_ATOMS: atom_id res chain seq x y z
N MET A 1 37.93 -67.73 -1.65
CA MET A 1 37.04 -67.87 -0.47
C MET A 1 36.67 -66.48 0.01
N ALA A 2 35.49 -66.01 -0.40
CA ALA A 2 34.83 -64.82 0.14
C ALA A 2 33.33 -65.00 -0.12
N THR A 3 32.56 -64.80 0.94
CA THR A 3 31.14 -65.15 1.12
C THR A 3 30.18 -64.29 0.30
N PRO A 4 29.04 -64.83 -0.18
CA PRO A 4 28.00 -64.06 -0.86
C PRO A 4 27.10 -63.32 0.15
N PRO A 5 26.45 -62.20 -0.25
CA PRO A 5 25.52 -61.47 0.61
C PRO A 5 24.16 -62.19 0.74
N PRO A 6 23.39 -61.95 1.81
CA PRO A 6 22.19 -62.73 2.12
C PRO A 6 20.99 -62.35 1.24
N PRO A 7 20.05 -63.28 0.97
CA PRO A 7 18.86 -62.99 0.19
C PRO A 7 17.81 -62.24 1.03
N LEU A 8 17.20 -61.25 0.40
CA LEU A 8 16.14 -60.38 0.91
C LEU A 8 14.82 -61.17 1.16
N ARG A 9 14.80 -62.07 2.13
CA ARG A 9 13.57 -62.73 2.63
C ARG A 9 12.91 -61.89 3.73
N ARG A 10 12.35 -60.73 3.36
CA ARG A 10 11.39 -59.97 4.21
C ARG A 10 10.26 -59.27 3.42
N ALA A 11 10.03 -59.62 2.16
CA ALA A 11 8.99 -59.01 1.32
C ALA A 11 7.78 -59.92 1.00
N THR A 12 7.74 -61.16 1.52
CA THR A 12 6.69 -62.15 1.18
C THR A 12 5.83 -62.59 2.37
N LEU A 13 5.83 -61.84 3.48
CA LEU A 13 5.06 -62.17 4.69
C LEU A 13 4.11 -61.05 5.18
N LEU A 14 3.80 -60.08 4.32
CA LEU A 14 2.79 -59.04 4.59
C LEU A 14 1.63 -59.04 3.57
N LEU A 15 1.56 -60.04 2.69
CA LEU A 15 0.52 -60.17 1.65
C LEU A 15 -0.56 -61.23 1.96
N ALA A 16 -0.66 -61.68 3.22
CA ALA A 16 -1.58 -62.76 3.62
C ALA A 16 -2.34 -62.47 4.93
N ALA A 17 -2.87 -61.25 5.08
CA ALA A 17 -3.75 -60.90 6.20
C ALA A 17 -4.85 -59.88 5.82
N VAL A 18 -5.49 -60.06 4.65
CA VAL A 18 -6.66 -59.23 4.23
C VAL A 18 -7.93 -60.09 4.10
N LEU A 19 -8.02 -61.22 4.80
CA LEU A 19 -9.28 -61.97 4.89
C LEU A 19 -9.78 -62.09 6.34
N VAL A 20 -11.00 -61.58 6.52
CA VAL A 20 -11.91 -61.76 7.65
C VAL A 20 -11.59 -60.95 8.91
N GLY A 21 -12.02 -59.69 8.86
CA GLY A 21 -12.27 -58.84 10.01
C GLY A 21 -13.62 -58.14 9.87
N ALA A 22 -14.70 -58.90 9.62
CA ALA A 22 -16.07 -58.41 9.72
C ALA A 22 -16.43 -58.23 11.21
N LEU A 23 -15.84 -57.23 11.86
CA LEU A 23 -16.42 -56.64 13.06
C LEU A 23 -17.44 -55.61 12.56
N ALA A 24 -18.71 -55.99 12.67
CA ALA A 24 -19.84 -55.11 12.46
C ALA A 24 -19.72 -53.93 13.44
N SER A 25 -19.04 -52.87 13.02
CA SER A 25 -19.28 -51.54 13.57
C SER A 25 -20.71 -51.19 13.19
N THR A 26 -21.58 -51.07 14.18
CA THR A 26 -22.95 -50.56 14.03
C THR A 26 -22.89 -49.07 13.65
N ALA A 27 -22.42 -48.75 12.44
CA ALA A 27 -22.83 -47.54 11.78
C ALA A 27 -24.31 -47.76 11.44
N ARG A 28 -25.20 -47.11 12.18
CA ARG A 28 -26.64 -47.11 11.89
C ARG A 28 -26.82 -46.78 10.40
N ALA A 29 -27.22 -47.78 9.61
CA ALA A 29 -27.45 -47.63 8.18
C ALA A 29 -28.82 -46.97 7.92
N ASP A 30 -29.06 -45.86 8.60
CA ASP A 30 -30.30 -45.08 8.46
C ASP A 30 -30.24 -44.27 7.15
N LEU A 31 -29.03 -43.85 6.72
CA LEU A 31 -28.81 -43.20 5.43
C LEU A 31 -28.22 -44.15 4.38
N VAL A 32 -28.68 -44.00 3.14
CA VAL A 32 -28.20 -44.73 1.97
C VAL A 32 -27.82 -43.75 0.87
N ILE A 33 -26.67 -43.98 0.22
CA ILE A 33 -26.24 -43.16 -0.92
C ILE A 33 -26.77 -43.82 -2.20
N SER A 34 -27.83 -43.26 -2.76
CA SER A 34 -28.45 -43.79 -3.98
C SER A 34 -27.58 -43.58 -5.22
N ARG A 35 -26.82 -42.49 -5.28
CA ARG A 35 -25.85 -42.22 -6.35
C ARG A 35 -24.68 -41.39 -5.82
N ALA A 36 -23.47 -41.77 -6.16
CA ALA A 36 -22.25 -41.03 -5.90
C ALA A 36 -21.49 -40.78 -7.20
N ASP A 37 -21.45 -39.53 -7.67
CA ASP A 37 -20.64 -39.15 -8.84
C ASP A 37 -19.40 -38.40 -8.34
N ARG A 38 -18.22 -39.01 -8.48
CA ARG A 38 -16.95 -38.42 -8.05
C ARG A 38 -16.13 -37.94 -9.25
N ARG A 39 -15.70 -36.69 -9.21
CA ARG A 39 -14.82 -36.07 -10.21
C ARG A 39 -13.55 -35.60 -9.54
N VAL A 40 -12.42 -36.15 -9.96
CA VAL A 40 -11.09 -35.79 -9.49
C VAL A 40 -10.41 -34.96 -10.57
N ASP A 41 -9.96 -33.76 -10.24
CA ASP A 41 -9.20 -32.89 -11.14
C ASP A 41 -7.72 -32.89 -10.72
N LEU A 42 -6.87 -33.42 -11.60
CA LEU A 42 -5.42 -33.53 -11.46
C LEU A 42 -4.67 -32.60 -12.41
N THR A 43 -5.36 -31.61 -13.01
CA THR A 43 -4.74 -30.67 -13.96
C THR A 43 -3.67 -29.81 -13.29
N SER A 44 -3.90 -29.37 -12.05
CA SER A 44 -2.95 -28.62 -11.22
C SER A 44 -2.18 -29.54 -10.27
N HIS A 45 -1.18 -29.00 -9.58
CA HIS A 45 -0.51 -29.67 -8.47
C HIS A 45 -1.37 -29.76 -7.19
N ILE A 46 -2.46 -28.99 -7.15
CA ILE A 46 -3.50 -29.02 -6.12
C ILE A 46 -4.63 -29.93 -6.62
N VAL A 47 -4.91 -31.01 -5.88
CA VAL A 47 -5.90 -32.02 -6.26
C VAL A 47 -7.28 -31.59 -5.77
N ARG A 48 -8.24 -31.48 -6.68
CA ARG A 48 -9.62 -31.08 -6.37
C ARG A 48 -10.55 -32.26 -6.61
N VAL A 49 -11.32 -32.65 -5.60
CA VAL A 49 -12.28 -33.75 -5.69
C VAL A 49 -13.67 -33.22 -5.39
N LEU A 50 -14.53 -33.24 -6.41
CA LEU A 50 -15.95 -32.94 -6.30
C LEU A 50 -16.73 -34.25 -6.22
N SER A 51 -17.41 -34.47 -5.11
CA SER A 51 -18.29 -35.63 -4.88
C SER A 51 -19.74 -35.16 -4.85
N SER A 52 -20.53 -35.51 -5.87
CA SER A 52 -21.97 -35.24 -5.92
C SER A 52 -22.73 -36.47 -5.43
N LEU A 53 -23.33 -36.35 -4.25
CA LEU A 53 -23.97 -37.44 -3.52
C LEU A 53 -25.49 -37.23 -3.49
N LYS A 54 -26.24 -38.30 -3.76
CA LYS A 54 -27.70 -38.35 -3.59
C LYS A 54 -28.04 -39.23 -2.40
N VAL A 55 -28.19 -38.60 -1.24
CA VAL A 55 -28.41 -39.24 0.06
C VAL A 55 -29.90 -39.41 0.31
N GLU A 56 -30.33 -40.58 0.76
CA GLU A 56 -31.71 -40.94 1.07
C GLU A 56 -31.78 -41.44 2.51
N ASN A 57 -32.73 -40.94 3.31
CA ASN A 57 -32.98 -41.49 4.65
C ASN A 57 -33.96 -42.66 4.55
N VAL A 58 -33.48 -43.87 4.86
CA VAL A 58 -34.26 -45.12 4.89
C VAL A 58 -34.62 -45.51 6.32
N GLY A 59 -33.96 -44.92 7.32
CA GLY A 59 -34.19 -45.12 8.74
C GLY A 59 -35.55 -44.61 9.23
N PRO A 60 -35.99 -45.04 10.43
CA PRO A 60 -37.23 -44.58 11.04
C PRO A 60 -37.13 -43.15 11.57
N ASP A 61 -35.94 -42.72 12.01
CA ASP A 61 -35.71 -41.44 12.67
C ASP A 61 -35.15 -40.40 11.69
N PRO A 62 -35.47 -39.10 11.88
CA PRO A 62 -34.92 -38.04 11.06
C PRO A 62 -33.45 -37.76 11.43
N ASP A 63 -32.57 -37.75 10.42
CA ASP A 63 -31.13 -37.51 10.61
C ASP A 63 -30.77 -36.03 10.40
N SER A 64 -30.05 -35.45 11.34
CA SER A 64 -29.63 -34.03 11.28
C SER A 64 -28.22 -33.82 10.74
N GLN A 65 -27.50 -34.90 10.41
CA GLN A 65 -26.11 -34.83 9.96
C GLN A 65 -25.80 -35.93 8.96
N VAL A 66 -24.84 -35.65 8.06
CA VAL A 66 -24.29 -36.63 7.11
C VAL A 66 -22.80 -36.79 7.39
N LEU A 67 -22.37 -38.04 7.62
CA LEU A 67 -20.96 -38.35 7.86
C LEU A 67 -20.21 -38.56 6.54
N LEU A 68 -19.07 -37.89 6.40
CA LEU A 68 -18.11 -38.03 5.32
C LEU A 68 -16.83 -38.66 5.88
N SER A 69 -16.18 -39.55 5.13
CA SER A 69 -14.95 -40.21 5.57
C SER A 69 -13.81 -40.03 4.57
N SER A 70 -12.59 -39.89 5.08
CA SER A 70 -11.36 -39.86 4.29
C SER A 70 -10.27 -40.69 4.96
N PRO A 71 -9.42 -41.43 4.22
CA PRO A 71 -8.26 -42.11 4.79
C PRO A 71 -7.36 -41.13 5.54
N ASN A 72 -6.79 -41.54 6.67
CA ASN A 72 -5.92 -40.69 7.49
C ASN A 72 -4.76 -40.07 6.70
N ILE A 73 -4.22 -40.81 5.71
CA ILE A 73 -3.12 -40.33 4.85
C ILE A 73 -3.57 -39.14 4.00
N GLN A 74 -4.77 -39.20 3.42
CA GLN A 74 -5.34 -38.11 2.62
C GLN A 74 -5.85 -36.97 3.51
N ALA A 75 -6.44 -37.30 4.66
CA ALA A 75 -6.94 -36.30 5.61
C ALA A 75 -5.83 -35.40 6.17
N LYS A 76 -4.59 -35.89 6.31
CA LYS A 76 -3.43 -35.06 6.68
C LYS A 76 -3.10 -33.99 5.65
N ASN A 77 -3.42 -34.26 4.39
CA ASN A 77 -3.12 -33.42 3.24
C ASN A 77 -4.33 -32.57 2.80
N LEU A 78 -5.44 -32.64 3.54
CA LEU A 78 -6.68 -31.94 3.24
C LEU A 78 -6.55 -30.46 3.62
N ALA A 79 -6.49 -29.57 2.63
CA ALA A 79 -6.42 -28.14 2.86
C ALA A 79 -7.81 -27.50 3.06
N ALA A 80 -8.83 -28.01 2.36
CA ALA A 80 -10.20 -27.52 2.51
C ALA A 80 -11.25 -28.59 2.23
N ILE A 81 -12.35 -28.51 2.96
CA ILE A 81 -13.58 -29.25 2.70
C ILE A 81 -14.76 -28.29 2.73
N ARG A 82 -15.60 -28.32 1.70
CA ARG A 82 -16.83 -27.53 1.60
C ARG A 82 -17.96 -28.42 1.13
N ALA A 83 -19.11 -28.31 1.78
CA ALA A 83 -20.29 -29.09 1.46
C ALA A 83 -21.47 -28.17 1.18
N PHE A 84 -22.21 -28.47 0.13
CA PHE A 84 -23.36 -27.71 -0.33
C PHE A 84 -24.57 -28.66 -0.42
N ALA A 85 -25.65 -28.30 0.27
CA ALA A 85 -26.88 -29.07 0.28
C ALA A 85 -27.97 -28.41 -0.58
N THR A 86 -28.68 -29.22 -1.35
CA THR A 86 -29.88 -28.82 -2.08
C THR A 86 -31.00 -29.84 -1.83
N GLU A 87 -32.15 -29.38 -1.32
CA GLU A 87 -33.33 -30.21 -1.13
C GLU A 87 -34.15 -30.34 -2.44
N GLY A 88 -34.51 -31.55 -2.83
CA GLY A 88 -35.40 -31.78 -3.98
C GLY A 88 -34.71 -31.75 -5.35
N LYS A 89 -34.92 -30.70 -6.15
CA LYS A 89 -34.39 -30.62 -7.54
C LYS A 89 -32.97 -30.01 -7.55
N VAL A 90 -32.09 -30.55 -8.40
CA VAL A 90 -30.68 -30.16 -8.62
C VAL A 90 -30.46 -28.65 -8.92
N LYS A 91 -31.51 -27.88 -9.26
CA LYS A 91 -31.45 -26.43 -9.56
C LYS A 91 -32.14 -25.56 -8.49
N GLY A 92 -32.01 -25.92 -7.21
CA GLY A 92 -32.46 -25.10 -6.07
C GLY A 92 -31.35 -24.20 -5.51
N PRO A 93 -31.67 -23.27 -4.59
CA PRO A 93 -30.66 -22.52 -3.85
C PRO A 93 -29.86 -23.47 -2.93
N SER A 94 -28.56 -23.61 -3.17
CA SER A 94 -27.68 -24.47 -2.38
C SER A 94 -27.27 -23.78 -1.08
N THR A 95 -27.35 -24.50 0.03
CA THR A 95 -26.95 -24.01 1.37
C THR A 95 -25.57 -24.55 1.73
N VAL A 96 -24.67 -23.67 2.21
CA VAL A 96 -23.35 -24.09 2.72
C VAL A 96 -23.52 -24.78 4.06
N LEU A 97 -22.97 -25.99 4.19
CA LEU A 97 -23.05 -26.75 5.43
C LEU A 97 -21.84 -26.50 6.33
N SER A 98 -22.09 -26.49 7.64
CA SER A 98 -21.06 -26.51 8.68
C SER A 98 -20.42 -27.91 8.73
N ILE A 99 -19.09 -27.96 8.78
CA ILE A 99 -18.34 -29.22 8.81
C ILE A 99 -17.49 -29.27 10.07
N GLU A 100 -17.63 -30.34 10.83
CA GLU A 100 -16.86 -30.60 12.05
C GLU A 100 -16.13 -31.93 11.96
N VAL A 101 -14.93 -32.02 12.52
CA VAL A 101 -14.21 -33.30 12.63
C VAL A 101 -14.79 -34.07 13.80
N VAL A 102 -15.23 -35.31 13.56
CA VAL A 102 -15.90 -36.15 14.57
C VAL A 102 -15.21 -37.50 14.63
N GLN A 103 -15.25 -38.14 15.80
CA GLN A 103 -14.86 -39.55 15.97
C GLN A 103 -16.09 -40.37 16.37
N PRO A 104 -16.78 -41.00 15.40
CA PRO A 104 -17.93 -41.83 15.71
C PRO A 104 -17.53 -43.09 16.49
N SER A 105 -18.38 -43.54 17.42
CA SER A 105 -18.17 -44.77 18.17
C SER A 105 -18.15 -45.99 17.23
N GLY A 106 -17.07 -46.78 17.25
CA GLY A 106 -16.90 -47.94 16.38
C GLY A 106 -16.33 -47.62 15.00
N ALA A 107 -15.88 -46.39 14.76
CA ALA A 107 -15.20 -45.98 13.54
C ALA A 107 -13.86 -46.72 13.32
N PRO A 108 -13.52 -47.12 12.09
CA PRO A 108 -12.19 -47.62 11.76
C PRO A 108 -11.10 -46.58 12.11
N PRO A 109 -10.03 -46.96 12.83
CA PRO A 109 -9.00 -46.02 13.28
C PRO A 109 -8.17 -45.42 12.13
N GLU A 110 -8.25 -46.01 10.94
CA GLU A 110 -7.54 -45.59 9.72
C GLU A 110 -8.25 -44.45 8.96
N LEU A 111 -9.44 -44.05 9.42
CA LEU A 111 -10.29 -43.05 8.76
C LEU A 111 -10.55 -41.84 9.67
N THR A 112 -10.49 -40.66 9.07
CA THR A 112 -10.97 -39.41 9.66
C THR A 112 -12.41 -39.16 9.19
N PHE A 113 -13.29 -38.80 10.12
CA PHE A 113 -14.69 -38.49 9.83
C PHE A 113 -14.98 -37.00 9.96
N PHE A 114 -15.80 -36.51 9.04
CA PHE A 114 -16.31 -35.15 9.01
C PHE A 114 -17.84 -35.21 9.07
N SER A 115 -18.45 -34.48 10.00
CA SER A 115 -19.90 -34.35 10.10
C SER A 115 -20.35 -33.10 9.39
N ALA A 116 -21.19 -33.25 8.36
CA ALA A 116 -21.87 -32.14 7.70
C ALA A 116 -23.26 -31.95 8.33
N LEU A 117 -23.43 -30.84 9.06
CA LEU A 117 -24.67 -30.52 9.77
C LEU A 117 -25.73 -30.01 8.80
N LEU A 118 -26.92 -30.59 8.85
CA LEU A 118 -28.05 -30.20 7.99
C LEU A 118 -28.88 -29.10 8.67
N PRO A 119 -29.27 -28.03 7.94
CA PRO A 119 -30.13 -26.98 8.50
C PRO A 119 -31.51 -27.50 8.91
N LYS A 120 -31.99 -28.54 8.22
CA LYS A 120 -33.24 -29.25 8.50
C LYS A 120 -32.94 -30.75 8.57
N PRO A 121 -33.46 -31.46 9.58
CA PRO A 121 -33.33 -32.91 9.64
C PRO A 121 -33.94 -33.58 8.40
N LEU A 122 -33.22 -34.54 7.83
CA LEU A 122 -33.67 -35.31 6.68
C LEU A 122 -34.69 -36.35 7.15
N GLU A 123 -35.97 -36.13 6.85
CA GLU A 123 -37.04 -37.07 7.19
C GLU A 123 -36.95 -38.37 6.36
N LYS A 124 -37.57 -39.43 6.88
CA LYS A 124 -37.69 -40.72 6.21
C LYS A 124 -38.24 -40.60 4.78
N GLY A 125 -37.56 -41.23 3.84
CA GLY A 125 -37.90 -41.26 2.41
C GLY A 125 -37.57 -39.98 1.63
N LYS A 126 -37.06 -38.93 2.30
CA LYS A 126 -36.61 -37.71 1.61
C LYS A 126 -35.20 -37.89 1.07
N ILE A 127 -34.93 -37.16 -0.01
CA ILE A 127 -33.67 -37.17 -0.74
C ILE A 127 -32.98 -35.81 -0.58
N LEU A 128 -31.70 -35.87 -0.26
CA LEU A 128 -30.78 -34.74 -0.19
C LEU A 128 -29.73 -34.84 -1.31
N HIS A 129 -29.56 -33.78 -2.08
CA HIS A 129 -28.42 -33.62 -2.97
C HIS A 129 -27.31 -32.89 -2.23
N LEU A 130 -26.16 -33.55 -2.09
CA LEU A 130 -25.01 -33.07 -1.33
C LEU A 130 -23.78 -33.03 -2.24
N ASP A 131 -23.30 -31.83 -2.56
CA ASP A 131 -22.06 -31.63 -3.30
C ASP A 131 -20.92 -31.32 -2.32
N VAL A 132 -19.91 -32.17 -2.29
CA VAL A 132 -18.74 -32.04 -1.42
C VAL A 132 -17.51 -31.75 -2.25
N LEU A 133 -16.92 -30.57 -2.08
CA LEU A 133 -15.62 -30.21 -2.63
C LEU A 133 -14.55 -30.44 -1.56
N THR A 134 -13.61 -31.33 -1.86
CA THR A 134 -12.41 -31.56 -1.06
C THR A 134 -11.18 -31.15 -1.87
N VAL A 135 -10.27 -30.41 -1.26
CA VAL A 135 -9.04 -29.96 -1.89
C VAL A 135 -7.85 -30.50 -1.11
N PHE A 136 -7.02 -31.28 -1.79
CA PHE A 136 -5.84 -31.91 -1.22
C PHE A 136 -4.56 -31.28 -1.78
N THR A 137 -3.59 -31.15 -0.90
CA THR A 137 -2.25 -30.64 -1.18
C THR A 137 -1.24 -31.76 -1.03
N HIS A 138 -0.09 -31.68 -1.68
CA HIS A 138 0.96 -32.72 -1.57
C HIS A 138 0.49 -34.17 -1.88
N SER A 139 -0.60 -34.34 -2.64
CA SER A 139 -1.13 -35.67 -3.03
C SER A 139 -0.52 -36.21 -4.32
N LEU A 140 0.13 -35.36 -5.11
CA LEU A 140 0.87 -35.75 -6.30
C LEU A 140 2.34 -35.93 -5.95
N GLN A 141 2.87 -37.12 -6.18
CA GLN A 141 4.27 -37.44 -5.91
C GLN A 141 5.05 -37.53 -7.24
N PRO A 142 6.12 -36.74 -7.43
CA PRO A 142 6.97 -36.88 -8.60
C PRO A 142 7.59 -38.28 -8.67
N PHE A 143 7.46 -38.94 -9.80
CA PHE A 143 8.03 -40.26 -10.04
C PHE A 143 8.46 -40.39 -11.51
N PRO A 144 9.76 -40.31 -11.84
CA PRO A 144 10.89 -40.30 -10.91
C PRO A 144 11.03 -38.99 -10.11
N GLU A 145 11.70 -39.06 -8.95
CA GLU A 145 11.94 -37.89 -8.08
C GLU A 145 12.94 -36.90 -8.69
N GLU A 146 13.84 -37.38 -9.57
CA GLU A 146 14.81 -36.59 -10.30
C GLU A 146 14.59 -36.75 -11.81
N ILE A 147 14.63 -35.65 -12.55
CA ILE A 147 14.51 -35.62 -14.02
C ILE A 147 15.62 -34.78 -14.66
N ASN A 148 15.97 -35.09 -15.89
CA ASN A 148 16.78 -34.22 -16.73
C ASN A 148 15.92 -33.11 -17.35
N GLN A 149 16.55 -32.03 -17.83
CA GLN A 149 15.84 -30.88 -18.41
C GLN A 149 14.93 -31.23 -19.61
N ALA A 150 15.34 -32.18 -20.45
CA ALA A 150 14.57 -32.56 -21.64
C ALA A 150 13.46 -33.59 -21.35
N GLU A 151 13.39 -34.09 -20.11
CA GLU A 151 12.43 -35.10 -19.71
C GLU A 151 11.14 -34.44 -19.20
N ALA A 152 10.01 -35.07 -19.50
CA ALA A 152 8.73 -34.62 -18.98
C ALA A 152 8.58 -34.98 -17.50
N GLN A 153 7.94 -34.11 -16.73
CA GLN A 153 7.65 -34.40 -15.33
C GLN A 153 6.49 -35.40 -15.26
N LEU A 154 6.76 -36.56 -14.67
CA LEU A 154 5.76 -37.58 -14.39
C LEU A 154 5.42 -37.58 -12.91
N VAL A 155 4.13 -37.72 -12.59
CA VAL A 155 3.62 -37.74 -11.22
C VAL A 155 2.68 -38.91 -10.99
N VAL A 156 2.68 -39.40 -9.76
CA VAL A 156 1.82 -40.49 -9.29
C VAL A 156 0.75 -39.92 -8.38
N TYR A 157 -0.50 -40.29 -8.67
CA TYR A 157 -1.67 -40.04 -7.83
C TYR A 157 -2.20 -41.37 -7.31
N GLN A 158 -2.53 -41.42 -6.02
CA GLN A 158 -3.05 -42.61 -5.34
C GLN A 158 -4.36 -42.28 -4.63
N ASP A 159 -5.41 -43.03 -4.94
CA ASP A 159 -6.74 -42.89 -4.34
C ASP A 159 -7.49 -44.23 -4.40
N SER A 160 -8.80 -44.26 -4.11
CA SER A 160 -9.66 -45.44 -4.26
C SER A 160 -10.70 -45.26 -5.34
N ALA A 161 -10.88 -46.21 -6.25
CA ALA A 161 -11.99 -46.25 -7.21
C ALA A 161 -13.37 -46.29 -6.52
N HIS A 162 -13.46 -46.89 -5.34
CA HIS A 162 -14.69 -46.92 -4.56
C HIS A 162 -14.80 -45.67 -3.68
N TYR A 163 -16.00 -45.09 -3.63
CA TYR A 163 -16.32 -44.00 -2.73
C TYR A 163 -16.32 -44.52 -1.28
N LEU A 164 -15.40 -44.00 -0.49
CA LEU A 164 -15.22 -44.43 0.88
C LEU A 164 -16.23 -43.72 1.78
N SER A 165 -17.34 -44.39 2.08
CA SER A 165 -18.41 -43.89 2.95
C SER A 165 -18.80 -44.86 4.06
N PRO A 166 -19.27 -44.38 5.22
CA PRO A 166 -19.87 -45.23 6.25
C PRO A 166 -21.25 -45.78 5.86
N TYR A 167 -21.84 -45.25 4.78
CA TYR A 167 -23.14 -45.65 4.26
C TYR A 167 -22.97 -46.57 3.04
N PRO A 168 -23.91 -47.49 2.79
CA PRO A 168 -23.93 -48.28 1.56
C PRO A 168 -24.20 -47.38 0.34
N VAL A 169 -23.55 -47.68 -0.78
CA VAL A 169 -23.66 -46.92 -2.03
C VAL A 169 -24.30 -47.81 -3.10
N LYS A 170 -25.47 -47.42 -3.62
CA LYS A 170 -26.19 -48.19 -4.65
C LYS A 170 -25.50 -48.13 -6.01
N VAL A 171 -25.11 -46.93 -6.44
CA VAL A 171 -24.48 -46.68 -7.74
C VAL A 171 -23.39 -45.63 -7.56
N GLN A 172 -22.21 -45.87 -8.12
CA GLN A 172 -21.15 -44.87 -8.16
C GLN A 172 -20.52 -44.71 -9.54
N THR A 173 -20.03 -43.50 -9.83
CA THR A 173 -19.19 -43.23 -11.00
C THR A 173 -17.96 -42.44 -10.60
N LEU A 174 -16.82 -42.72 -11.23
CA LEU A 174 -15.57 -42.00 -11.00
C LEU A 174 -14.98 -41.52 -12.34
N ALA A 175 -14.73 -40.23 -12.41
CA ALA A 175 -14.01 -39.59 -13.50
C ALA A 175 -12.78 -38.85 -12.97
N ILE A 176 -11.61 -39.14 -13.54
CA ILE A 176 -10.34 -38.50 -13.20
C ILE A 176 -9.89 -37.69 -14.42
N ARG A 177 -9.83 -36.37 -14.26
CA ARG A 177 -9.36 -35.44 -15.29
C ARG A 177 -7.86 -35.22 -15.15
N LEU A 178 -7.15 -35.42 -16.25
CA LEU A 178 -5.70 -35.23 -16.36
C LEU A 178 -5.39 -33.91 -17.09
N PRO A 179 -4.19 -33.32 -16.90
CA PRO A 179 -3.75 -32.11 -17.60
C PRO A 179 -3.60 -32.28 -19.13
N GLY A 180 -3.68 -33.52 -19.62
CA GLY A 180 -3.31 -33.90 -20.98
C GLY A 180 -1.94 -34.59 -20.99
N GLY A 181 -1.44 -34.92 -22.18
CA GLY A 181 -0.13 -35.56 -22.35
C GLY A 181 -0.13 -37.08 -22.15
N ARG A 182 1.05 -37.63 -21.91
CA ARG A 182 1.26 -39.08 -21.82
C ARG A 182 0.77 -39.64 -20.47
N VAL A 183 0.02 -40.73 -20.53
CA VAL A 183 -0.32 -41.55 -19.35
C VAL A 183 0.55 -42.80 -19.40
N GLU A 184 1.42 -42.98 -18.41
CA GLU A 184 2.36 -44.11 -18.39
C GLU A 184 1.69 -45.39 -17.90
N SER A 185 0.97 -45.27 -16.79
CA SER A 185 0.23 -46.40 -16.25
C SER A 185 -0.96 -45.92 -15.45
N TYR A 186 -2.00 -46.75 -15.46
CA TYR A 186 -3.14 -46.59 -14.58
C TYR A 186 -3.63 -47.97 -14.19
N THR A 187 -4.31 -48.05 -13.05
CA THR A 187 -4.87 -49.31 -12.57
C THR A 187 -5.95 -49.81 -13.53
N ARG A 188 -5.64 -50.90 -14.24
CA ARG A 188 -6.54 -51.51 -15.23
C ARG A 188 -7.66 -52.25 -14.51
N HIS A 189 -8.87 -51.72 -14.62
CA HIS A 189 -10.10 -52.38 -14.21
C HIS A 189 -10.95 -52.65 -15.47
N PRO A 190 -11.77 -53.72 -15.56
CA PRO A 190 -12.60 -53.99 -16.74
C PRO A 190 -13.49 -52.82 -17.15
N SER A 191 -13.88 -51.98 -16.18
CA SER A 191 -14.70 -50.79 -16.41
C SER A 191 -13.90 -49.50 -16.66
N ALA A 192 -12.57 -49.53 -16.60
CA ALA A 192 -11.71 -48.37 -16.79
C ALA A 192 -11.53 -48.06 -18.28
N LYS A 193 -11.86 -46.84 -18.70
CA LYS A 193 -11.66 -46.33 -20.06
C LYS A 193 -10.99 -44.97 -20.00
N LEU A 194 -9.88 -44.83 -20.72
CA LEU A 194 -9.26 -43.53 -20.99
C LEU A 194 -9.91 -42.96 -22.24
N VAL A 195 -10.60 -41.82 -22.11
CA VAL A 195 -11.19 -41.09 -23.22
C VAL A 195 -10.59 -39.69 -23.20
N ASP A 196 -9.87 -39.33 -24.26
CA ASP A 196 -9.10 -38.08 -24.38
C ASP A 196 -8.11 -37.90 -23.20
N SER A 197 -8.43 -37.02 -22.25
CA SER A 197 -7.64 -36.74 -21.04
C SER A 197 -8.44 -37.03 -19.76
N GLU A 198 -9.50 -37.84 -19.86
CA GLU A 198 -10.37 -38.21 -18.76
C GLU A 198 -10.40 -39.74 -18.59
N LEU A 199 -9.95 -40.22 -17.43
CA LEU A 199 -10.00 -41.62 -17.06
C LEU A 199 -11.31 -41.91 -16.33
N LYS A 200 -12.19 -42.67 -16.96
CA LYS A 200 -13.50 -43.04 -16.43
C LYS A 200 -13.45 -44.47 -15.91
N TYR A 201 -13.72 -44.63 -14.62
CA TYR A 201 -14.03 -45.93 -14.04
C TYR A 201 -15.55 -46.11 -14.10
N GLY A 202 -15.99 -47.11 -14.84
CA GLY A 202 -17.42 -47.36 -15.08
C GLY A 202 -18.20 -47.66 -13.80
N SER A 203 -19.52 -47.65 -13.95
CA SER A 203 -20.47 -47.74 -12.83
C SER A 203 -20.21 -48.98 -11.96
N SER A 204 -20.02 -48.79 -10.66
CA SER A 204 -20.03 -49.89 -9.68
C SER A 204 -21.36 -49.90 -8.96
N GLU A 205 -21.94 -51.07 -8.80
CA GLU A 205 -23.26 -51.27 -8.21
C GLU A 205 -23.13 -51.94 -6.83
N GLU A 206 -24.03 -51.57 -5.91
CA GLU A 206 -24.23 -52.18 -4.59
C GLU A 206 -22.95 -52.36 -3.77
N LEU A 207 -22.30 -51.25 -3.43
CA LEU A 207 -21.10 -51.26 -2.60
C LEU A 207 -21.46 -51.26 -1.09
N PRO A 208 -20.87 -52.18 -0.30
CA PRO A 208 -21.03 -52.16 1.14
C PRO A 208 -20.34 -50.94 1.77
N PRO A 209 -20.70 -50.58 3.02
CA PRO A 209 -19.99 -49.56 3.79
C PRO A 209 -18.47 -49.79 3.82
N PHE A 210 -17.71 -48.70 3.80
CA PHE A 210 -16.24 -48.69 3.84
C PHE A 210 -15.55 -49.46 2.71
N SER A 211 -16.20 -49.58 1.55
CA SER A 211 -15.58 -50.15 0.34
C SER A 211 -14.37 -49.36 -0.12
N TYR A 212 -13.27 -50.06 -0.42
CA TYR A 212 -12.02 -49.47 -0.88
C TYR A 212 -11.40 -50.30 -2.02
N LEU A 213 -11.06 -49.66 -3.13
CA LEU A 213 -10.41 -50.30 -4.28
C LEU A 213 -9.25 -49.41 -4.73
N PRO A 214 -7.98 -49.72 -4.41
CA PRO A 214 -6.87 -48.82 -4.69
C PRO A 214 -6.71 -48.56 -6.19
N VAL A 215 -6.53 -47.30 -6.54
CA VAL A 215 -6.25 -46.80 -7.88
C VAL A 215 -5.00 -45.95 -7.83
N ILE A 216 -4.08 -46.30 -8.71
CA ILE A 216 -2.86 -45.57 -8.98
C ILE A 216 -2.90 -45.10 -10.42
N VAL A 217 -2.60 -43.81 -10.63
CA VAL A 217 -2.46 -43.18 -11.95
C VAL A 217 -1.10 -42.50 -12.02
N HIS A 218 -0.31 -42.86 -13.02
CA HIS A 218 1.01 -42.31 -13.32
C HIS A 218 0.94 -41.60 -14.67
N PHE A 219 1.11 -40.29 -14.66
CA PHE A 219 0.85 -39.43 -15.82
C PHE A 219 1.80 -38.24 -15.87
N GLU A 220 1.90 -37.65 -17.04
CA GLU A 220 2.66 -36.44 -17.31
C GLU A 220 1.93 -35.20 -16.75
N ASN A 221 2.62 -34.41 -15.94
CA ASN A 221 2.14 -33.11 -15.49
C ASN A 221 3.28 -32.10 -15.51
N ASN A 222 3.35 -31.36 -16.63
CA ASN A 222 4.32 -30.30 -16.83
C ASN A 222 3.81 -28.94 -16.34
N ASN A 223 2.73 -28.83 -15.56
CA ASN A 223 2.33 -27.54 -14.99
C ASN A 223 3.30 -27.11 -13.87
N PRO A 224 3.41 -25.81 -13.54
CA PRO A 224 4.29 -25.35 -12.46
C PRO A 224 3.76 -25.78 -11.08
N PHE A 225 4.61 -26.42 -10.28
CA PHE A 225 4.29 -26.83 -8.92
C PHE A 225 4.79 -25.74 -7.96
N ALA A 226 4.14 -24.57 -8.00
CA ALA A 226 4.55 -23.42 -7.20
C ALA A 226 4.10 -23.58 -5.74
N VAL A 227 5.06 -23.81 -4.84
CA VAL A 227 4.82 -23.97 -3.40
C VAL A 227 5.55 -22.87 -2.64
N ALA A 228 4.83 -21.95 -2.01
CA ALA A 228 5.39 -20.99 -1.09
C ALA A 228 5.48 -21.58 0.32
N LYS A 229 6.69 -21.70 0.84
CA LYS A 229 6.92 -22.12 2.24
C LYS A 229 6.36 -21.09 3.22
N GLU A 230 6.58 -19.82 2.92
CA GLU A 230 6.06 -18.71 3.71
C GLU A 230 5.72 -17.54 2.80
N VAL A 231 4.57 -16.93 3.05
CA VAL A 231 4.20 -15.64 2.47
C VAL A 231 3.84 -14.69 3.60
N ILE A 232 4.52 -13.55 3.65
CA ILE A 232 4.19 -12.45 4.55
C ILE A 232 3.55 -11.36 3.73
N ARG A 233 2.25 -11.16 3.93
CA ARG A 233 1.45 -10.16 3.24
C ARG A 233 1.14 -9.02 4.18
N GLU A 234 1.79 -7.89 3.97
CA GLU A 234 1.55 -6.67 4.73
C GLU A 234 0.61 -5.73 3.96
N ILE A 235 -0.43 -5.25 4.64
CA ILE A 235 -1.45 -4.34 4.11
C ILE A 235 -1.44 -3.09 4.99
N GLU A 236 -0.81 -2.03 4.51
CA GLU A 236 -0.69 -0.76 5.22
C GLU A 236 -1.75 0.24 4.74
N ILE A 237 -2.58 0.69 5.68
CA ILE A 237 -3.65 1.64 5.40
C ILE A 237 -3.20 3.06 5.73
N SER A 238 -3.14 3.92 4.73
CA SER A 238 -2.91 5.35 4.90
C SER A 238 -4.18 6.14 4.58
N HIS A 239 -4.72 6.83 5.60
CA HIS A 239 -5.89 7.70 5.42
C HIS A 239 -5.59 8.95 4.59
N TRP A 240 -4.33 9.19 4.23
CA TRP A 240 -3.96 10.20 3.23
C TRP A 240 -4.35 9.81 1.80
N GLY A 241 -4.75 8.55 1.55
CA GLY A 241 -5.43 8.15 0.31
C GLY A 241 -5.00 6.84 -0.34
N ASN A 242 -4.09 6.08 0.29
CA ASN A 242 -3.53 4.85 -0.30
C ASN A 242 -3.61 3.66 0.66
N VAL A 243 -3.83 2.47 0.10
CA VAL A 243 -3.58 1.19 0.77
C VAL A 243 -2.37 0.56 0.08
N GLN A 244 -1.27 0.40 0.80
CA GLN A 244 -0.06 -0.18 0.28
C GLN A 244 0.00 -1.66 0.64
N ILE A 245 0.16 -2.52 -0.36
CA ILE A 245 0.36 -3.95 -0.15
C ILE A 245 1.81 -4.29 -0.44
N THR A 246 2.43 -5.06 0.44
CA THR A 246 3.78 -5.61 0.28
C THR A 246 3.75 -7.09 0.63
N GLU A 247 4.06 -7.94 -0.33
CA GLU A 247 4.05 -9.39 -0.19
C GLU A 247 5.46 -9.94 -0.37
N HIS A 248 5.98 -10.57 0.69
CA HIS A 248 7.24 -11.29 0.68
C HIS A 248 6.96 -12.77 0.45
N TYR A 249 7.54 -13.31 -0.62
CA TYR A 249 7.38 -14.70 -1.04
C TYR A 249 8.66 -15.47 -0.83
N ASN A 250 8.56 -16.63 -0.19
CA ASN A 250 9.59 -17.68 -0.22
C ASN A 250 9.03 -18.89 -0.98
N ILE A 251 9.29 -18.94 -2.29
CA ILE A 251 8.74 -19.93 -3.20
C ILE A 251 9.78 -21.00 -3.51
N ALA A 252 9.35 -22.25 -3.47
CA ALA A 252 10.07 -23.40 -3.97
C ALA A 252 9.24 -24.13 -5.03
N HIS A 253 9.92 -24.81 -5.96
CA HIS A 253 9.24 -25.69 -6.91
C HIS A 253 9.04 -27.08 -6.29
N GLY A 254 7.80 -27.50 -6.11
CA GLY A 254 7.41 -28.78 -5.49
C GLY A 254 7.42 -30.00 -6.41
N GLY A 255 7.76 -29.83 -7.70
CA GLY A 255 7.87 -30.91 -8.68
C GLY A 255 9.18 -31.73 -8.59
N ALA A 256 9.41 -32.59 -9.59
CA ALA A 256 10.62 -33.42 -9.68
C ALA A 256 11.90 -32.56 -9.70
N ARG A 257 12.92 -32.98 -8.95
CA ARG A 257 14.22 -32.28 -8.85
C ARG A 257 14.97 -32.36 -10.17
N LEU A 258 15.66 -31.29 -10.55
CA LEU A 258 16.35 -31.24 -11.85
C LEU A 258 17.87 -31.40 -11.77
N LYS A 259 18.46 -31.95 -12.85
CA LYS A 259 19.88 -31.83 -13.22
C LYS A 259 20.03 -30.87 -14.43
N GLY A 260 20.18 -29.54 -14.24
CA GLY A 260 20.36 -28.55 -15.33
C GLY A 260 19.71 -27.15 -15.15
N GLU A 261 19.60 -26.33 -16.22
CA GLU A 261 19.16 -24.89 -16.24
C GLU A 261 17.96 -24.58 -17.21
N PHE A 262 16.85 -23.91 -16.80
CA PHE A 262 15.56 -23.78 -17.56
C PHE A 262 14.51 -22.89 -16.87
N SER A 263 13.69 -22.08 -17.58
CA SER A 263 12.74 -21.08 -17.05
C SER A 263 11.23 -21.27 -17.20
N ARG A 264 10.48 -20.76 -16.19
CA ARG A 264 9.01 -20.63 -16.19
C ARG A 264 8.56 -19.36 -15.47
N ASN A 265 7.49 -18.76 -16.00
CA ASN A 265 6.96 -17.48 -15.57
C ASN A 265 5.82 -17.67 -14.55
N LEU A 266 5.74 -16.79 -13.55
CA LEU A 266 4.65 -16.74 -12.57
C LEU A 266 3.67 -15.63 -12.95
N ILE A 267 2.37 -15.88 -12.80
CA ILE A 267 1.34 -14.89 -13.14
C ILE A 267 0.60 -14.49 -11.86
N ALA A 268 0.56 -13.19 -11.58
CA ALA A 268 -0.20 -12.59 -10.49
C ALA A 268 -1.36 -11.73 -11.03
N ARG A 269 -2.58 -11.99 -10.55
CA ARG A 269 -3.77 -11.18 -10.83
C ARG A 269 -3.99 -10.19 -9.69
N LEU A 270 -3.49 -8.99 -9.87
CA LEU A 270 -3.65 -7.90 -8.92
C LEU A 270 -5.06 -7.30 -9.01
N PRO A 271 -5.56 -6.66 -7.93
CA PRO A 271 -6.80 -5.91 -7.98
C PRO A 271 -6.78 -4.83 -9.08
N PRO A 272 -7.93 -4.47 -9.64
CA PRO A 272 -8.00 -3.39 -10.64
C PRO A 272 -7.49 -2.07 -10.03
N ARG A 273 -6.91 -1.22 -10.88
CA ARG A 273 -6.31 0.08 -10.48
C ARG A 273 -5.10 -0.03 -9.54
N ALA A 274 -4.49 -1.20 -9.43
CA ALA A 274 -3.19 -1.33 -8.77
C ALA A 274 -2.16 -0.42 -9.48
N HIS A 275 -1.44 0.37 -8.68
CA HIS A 275 -0.45 1.34 -9.16
C HIS A 275 0.85 1.25 -8.36
N SER A 276 1.90 1.95 -8.79
CA SER A 276 3.20 1.96 -8.09
C SER A 276 3.74 0.55 -7.79
N ILE A 277 3.59 -0.34 -8.77
CA ILE A 277 3.96 -1.76 -8.64
C ILE A 277 5.48 -1.86 -8.69
N TYR A 278 6.06 -2.61 -7.76
CA TYR A 278 7.48 -2.91 -7.72
C TYR A 278 7.71 -4.40 -7.46
N TYR A 279 8.77 -4.91 -8.07
CA TYR A 279 9.21 -6.30 -7.96
C TYR A 279 10.71 -6.32 -7.70
N ARG A 280 11.09 -6.84 -6.53
CA ARG A 280 12.47 -6.81 -6.05
C ARG A 280 12.82 -8.07 -5.27
N ASP A 281 14.09 -8.39 -5.18
CA ASP A 281 14.60 -9.37 -4.24
C ASP A 281 15.45 -8.70 -3.14
N GLU A 282 16.18 -9.50 -2.38
CA GLU A 282 17.07 -9.00 -1.32
C GLU A 282 18.24 -8.18 -1.86
N ILE A 283 18.65 -8.41 -3.12
CA ILE A 283 19.82 -7.77 -3.73
C ILE A 283 19.42 -6.51 -4.50
N GLY A 284 18.15 -6.38 -4.91
CA GLY A 284 17.62 -5.14 -5.45
C GLY A 284 16.46 -5.36 -6.42
N ASN A 285 16.27 -4.40 -7.32
CA ASN A 285 15.20 -4.48 -8.30
C ASN A 285 15.43 -5.63 -9.30
N ILE A 286 14.34 -6.25 -9.74
CA ILE A 286 14.34 -7.22 -10.83
C ILE A 286 13.56 -6.60 -12.00
N SER A 287 14.23 -6.43 -13.14
CA SER A 287 13.64 -5.78 -14.32
C SER A 287 12.84 -6.73 -15.21
N THR A 288 12.92 -8.03 -14.97
CA THR A 288 12.23 -9.09 -15.74
C THR A 288 10.81 -9.28 -15.21
N SER A 289 9.94 -8.31 -15.49
CA SER A 289 8.51 -8.37 -15.18
C SER A 289 7.70 -7.66 -16.26
N HIS A 290 6.55 -8.22 -16.62
CA HIS A 290 5.64 -7.61 -17.59
C HIS A 290 4.31 -7.27 -16.93
N LEU A 291 3.92 -6.00 -17.00
CA LEU A 291 2.66 -5.53 -16.46
C LEU A 291 1.66 -5.29 -17.60
N TRP A 292 0.50 -5.90 -17.50
CA TRP A 292 -0.62 -5.66 -18.38
C TRP A 292 -1.82 -5.21 -17.56
N SER A 293 -2.40 -4.05 -17.88
CA SER A 293 -3.53 -3.49 -17.13
C SER A 293 -4.66 -3.09 -18.06
N ASP A 294 -5.87 -3.45 -17.66
CA ASP A 294 -7.14 -3.05 -18.26
C ASP A 294 -8.06 -2.52 -17.15
N SER A 295 -9.14 -1.85 -17.52
CA SER A 295 -10.21 -1.35 -16.65
C SER A 295 -10.73 -2.38 -15.64
N LYS A 296 -10.67 -3.68 -15.99
CA LYS A 296 -11.21 -4.77 -15.18
C LYS A 296 -10.16 -5.58 -14.42
N LYS A 297 -8.89 -5.57 -14.85
CA LYS A 297 -7.85 -6.43 -14.27
C LYS A 297 -6.46 -5.86 -14.49
N THR A 298 -5.60 -6.08 -13.50
CA THR A 298 -4.16 -5.80 -13.58
C THR A 298 -3.42 -7.11 -13.41
N GLN A 299 -2.66 -7.51 -14.43
CA GLN A 299 -1.93 -8.76 -14.48
C GLN A 299 -0.43 -8.46 -14.50
N LEU A 300 0.29 -9.05 -13.55
CA LEU A 300 1.74 -8.96 -13.44
C LEU A 300 2.34 -10.34 -13.75
N GLU A 301 3.11 -10.41 -14.80
CA GLU A 301 3.97 -11.55 -15.11
C GLU A 301 5.34 -11.34 -14.45
N ILE A 302 5.75 -12.32 -13.68
CA ILE A 302 6.94 -12.28 -12.83
C ILE A 302 7.91 -13.33 -13.34
N GLU A 303 9.11 -12.88 -13.71
CA GLU A 303 10.21 -13.76 -14.07
C GLU A 303 11.31 -13.63 -13.00
N PRO A 304 11.56 -14.69 -12.21
CA PRO A 304 12.68 -14.73 -11.27
C PRO A 304 14.04 -14.59 -11.97
N ARG A 305 15.06 -14.07 -11.27
CA ARG A 305 16.42 -13.85 -11.83
C ARG A 305 17.03 -15.12 -12.44
N PHE A 306 16.79 -16.22 -11.77
CA PHE A 306 17.14 -17.54 -12.22
C PHE A 306 15.86 -18.36 -12.15
N PRO A 307 15.70 -19.33 -13.04
CA PRO A 307 14.45 -20.03 -13.05
C PRO A 307 14.31 -21.14 -12.01
N LEU A 308 13.04 -21.45 -11.71
CA LEU A 308 12.67 -22.34 -10.61
C LEU A 308 12.49 -23.78 -11.06
N PHE A 309 13.47 -24.61 -10.72
CA PHE A 309 13.42 -26.06 -10.83
C PHE A 309 12.96 -26.75 -9.58
N GLY A 310 12.53 -28.02 -9.71
CA GLY A 310 12.23 -28.85 -8.55
C GLY A 310 13.33 -28.81 -7.49
N GLY A 311 12.93 -28.41 -6.29
CA GLY A 311 13.83 -28.24 -5.14
C GLY A 311 14.56 -26.90 -5.05
N TRP A 312 14.60 -26.09 -6.11
CA TRP A 312 15.14 -24.73 -6.03
C TRP A 312 14.15 -23.83 -5.31
N GLN A 313 14.70 -22.83 -4.62
CA GLN A 313 13.93 -21.86 -3.85
C GLN A 313 14.38 -20.45 -4.24
N THR A 314 13.45 -19.52 -4.24
CA THR A 314 13.72 -18.09 -4.46
C THR A 314 12.89 -17.27 -3.50
N THR A 315 13.43 -16.11 -3.15
CA THR A 315 12.78 -15.13 -2.31
C THR A 315 12.65 -13.82 -3.07
N PHE A 316 11.43 -13.29 -3.13
CA PHE A 316 11.19 -11.99 -3.73
C PHE A 316 10.04 -11.27 -3.05
N THR A 317 9.96 -9.98 -3.33
CA THR A 317 8.93 -9.08 -2.81
C THR A 317 8.18 -8.45 -3.97
N VAL A 318 6.87 -8.53 -3.92
CA VAL A 318 5.97 -7.77 -4.81
C VAL A 318 5.24 -6.77 -3.95
N GLY A 319 5.25 -5.51 -4.35
CA GLY A 319 4.44 -4.49 -3.68
C GLY A 319 3.70 -3.61 -4.67
N TYR A 320 2.54 -3.12 -4.25
CA TYR A 320 1.65 -2.34 -5.09
C TYR A 320 0.72 -1.47 -4.24
N GLY A 321 0.38 -0.29 -4.75
CA GLY A 321 -0.56 0.65 -4.14
C GLY A 321 -1.98 0.45 -4.69
N LEU A 322 -2.96 0.71 -3.84
CA LEU A 322 -4.38 0.64 -4.14
C LEU A 322 -5.09 1.90 -3.64
N PRO A 323 -6.06 2.44 -4.39
CA PRO A 323 -6.83 3.61 -3.96
C PRO A 323 -7.65 3.28 -2.71
N LEU A 324 -7.49 4.08 -1.64
CA LEU A 324 -8.13 3.84 -0.34
C LEU A 324 -9.65 3.64 -0.41
N GLN A 325 -10.32 4.47 -1.21
CA GLN A 325 -11.77 4.51 -1.38
C GLN A 325 -12.39 3.19 -1.87
N ASP A 326 -11.61 2.33 -2.55
CA ASP A 326 -12.11 1.08 -3.14
C ASP A 326 -12.02 -0.09 -2.14
N PHE A 327 -11.30 0.07 -1.02
CA PHE A 327 -10.99 -1.01 -0.06
C PHE A 327 -11.30 -0.65 1.40
N VAL A 328 -11.38 0.63 1.76
CA VAL A 328 -11.73 1.07 3.11
C VAL A 328 -13.07 1.79 3.09
N PHE A 329 -14.00 1.25 3.86
CA PHE A 329 -15.38 1.68 3.93
C PHE A 329 -15.74 2.15 5.33
N TYR A 330 -16.89 2.81 5.48
CA TYR A 330 -17.39 3.31 6.75
C TYR A 330 -18.79 2.78 7.02
N SER A 331 -19.01 2.22 8.21
CA SER A 331 -20.29 1.66 8.66
C SER A 331 -20.37 1.75 10.19
N ASP A 332 -21.53 2.18 10.71
CA ASP A 332 -21.86 2.17 12.14
C ASP A 332 -20.81 2.84 13.05
N GLY A 333 -20.23 3.96 12.61
CA GLY A 333 -19.22 4.69 13.41
C GLY A 333 -17.82 4.09 13.36
N LYS A 334 -17.63 2.98 12.63
CA LYS A 334 -16.35 2.30 12.43
C LYS A 334 -15.94 2.37 10.95
N ARG A 335 -14.63 2.36 10.71
CA ARG A 335 -14.08 2.08 9.38
C ARG A 335 -13.76 0.61 9.28
N PHE A 336 -13.82 0.05 8.09
CA PHE A 336 -13.36 -1.31 7.86
C PHE A 336 -12.63 -1.46 6.54
N LEU A 337 -11.54 -2.22 6.58
CA LEU A 337 -10.88 -2.74 5.39
C LEU A 337 -11.68 -3.93 4.88
N ASN A 338 -11.90 -4.03 3.57
CA ASN A 338 -12.45 -5.22 2.92
C ASN A 338 -11.57 -5.62 1.74
N ILE A 339 -10.82 -6.70 1.90
CA ILE A 339 -9.88 -7.18 0.88
C ILE A 339 -9.77 -8.70 0.92
N THR A 340 -9.30 -9.31 -0.17
CA THR A 340 -9.09 -10.75 -0.22
C THR A 340 -7.97 -11.17 0.73
N PHE A 341 -8.04 -12.38 1.28
CA PHE A 341 -7.06 -12.89 2.24
C PHE A 341 -5.80 -13.48 1.57
N GLY A 342 -5.98 -14.24 0.49
CA GLY A 342 -4.92 -15.00 -0.17
C GLY A 342 -4.01 -14.17 -1.10
N SER A 343 -3.02 -14.84 -1.68
CA SER A 343 -2.10 -14.25 -2.66
C SER A 343 -2.80 -13.99 -4.02
N PRO A 344 -2.39 -12.93 -4.75
CA PRO A 344 -2.78 -12.73 -6.14
C PRO A 344 -2.12 -13.68 -7.14
N ILE A 345 -1.09 -14.46 -6.76
CA ILE A 345 -0.43 -15.43 -7.65
C ILE A 345 -1.39 -16.60 -7.94
N GLU A 346 -1.54 -16.95 -9.21
CA GLU A 346 -2.43 -18.04 -9.64
C GLU A 346 -1.86 -19.42 -9.27
N GLU A 347 -2.75 -20.35 -8.90
CA GLU A 347 -2.42 -21.75 -8.61
C GLU A 347 -1.17 -21.92 -7.74
N ILE A 348 -1.02 -21.09 -6.70
CA ILE A 348 0.04 -21.21 -5.70
C ILE A 348 -0.48 -21.94 -4.46
N LEU A 349 0.31 -22.90 -3.96
CA LEU A 349 0.11 -23.49 -2.64
C LEU A 349 0.97 -22.73 -1.63
N ILE A 350 0.39 -22.27 -0.52
CA ILE A 350 1.11 -21.56 0.52
C ILE A 350 1.03 -22.38 1.82
N GLU A 351 2.16 -22.92 2.27
CA GLU A 351 2.24 -23.72 3.50
C GLU A 351 1.93 -22.85 4.73
N LYS A 352 2.43 -21.61 4.76
CA LYS A 352 2.19 -20.64 5.84
C LYS A 352 1.97 -19.24 5.30
N LEU A 353 0.76 -18.71 5.48
CA LEU A 353 0.42 -17.33 5.16
C LEU A 353 0.26 -16.49 6.42
N ILE A 354 1.00 -15.39 6.50
CA ILE A 354 0.88 -14.39 7.56
C ILE A 354 0.37 -13.09 6.92
N VAL A 355 -0.86 -12.71 7.24
CA VAL A 355 -1.44 -11.42 6.81
C VAL A 355 -1.30 -10.42 7.95
N LYS A 356 -0.58 -9.32 7.70
CA LYS A 356 -0.38 -8.21 8.62
C LYS A 356 -1.17 -6.99 8.14
N VAL A 357 -2.18 -6.57 8.87
CA VAL A 357 -2.94 -5.35 8.57
C VAL A 357 -2.42 -4.23 9.46
N VAL A 358 -1.67 -3.30 8.88
CA VAL A 358 -1.10 -2.13 9.57
C VAL A 358 -2.12 -1.00 9.51
N LEU A 359 -2.69 -0.67 10.66
CA LEU A 359 -3.66 0.41 10.80
C LEU A 359 -2.95 1.72 11.12
N PRO A 360 -3.53 2.88 10.78
CA PRO A 360 -2.94 4.17 11.13
C PRO A 360 -2.81 4.37 12.64
N GLU A 361 -1.83 5.19 13.04
CA GLU A 361 -1.59 5.55 14.44
C GLU A 361 -2.85 6.18 15.06
N GLY A 362 -3.23 5.73 16.25
CA GLY A 362 -4.43 6.21 16.94
C GLY A 362 -5.71 5.43 16.63
N SER A 363 -5.63 4.35 15.83
CA SER A 363 -6.75 3.43 15.63
C SER A 363 -7.07 2.64 16.90
N LYS A 364 -8.36 2.50 17.23
CA LYS A 364 -8.89 1.84 18.45
C LYS A 364 -10.01 0.85 18.11
N ASP A 365 -10.42 0.02 19.07
CA ASP A 365 -11.54 -0.93 18.96
C ASP A 365 -11.44 -1.81 17.70
N ILE A 366 -10.34 -2.56 17.61
CA ILE A 366 -10.01 -3.36 16.42
C ILE A 366 -10.72 -4.71 16.48
N GLU A 367 -11.50 -5.04 15.46
CA GLU A 367 -12.25 -6.30 15.34
C GLU A 367 -12.00 -6.94 13.98
N VAL A 368 -11.81 -8.26 13.94
CA VAL A 368 -11.50 -8.99 12.71
C VAL A 368 -12.63 -9.97 12.38
N SER A 369 -13.14 -9.89 11.16
CA SER A 369 -14.08 -10.84 10.59
C SER A 369 -13.39 -11.61 9.46
N ALA A 370 -13.03 -12.86 9.74
CA ALA A 370 -12.41 -13.78 8.78
C ALA A 370 -13.38 -14.92 8.44
N PRO A 371 -13.45 -15.37 7.17
CA PRO A 371 -14.39 -16.40 6.74
C PRO A 371 -14.02 -17.83 7.19
N PHE A 372 -12.86 -18.00 7.83
CA PHE A 372 -12.35 -19.26 8.33
C PHE A 372 -11.52 -19.05 9.61
N PRO A 373 -11.29 -20.10 10.40
CA PRO A 373 -10.43 -20.03 11.59
C PRO A 373 -9.01 -19.57 11.25
N THR A 374 -8.51 -18.59 11.99
CA THR A 374 -7.17 -18.02 11.87
C THR A 374 -6.60 -17.79 13.26
N LYS A 375 -5.29 -17.93 13.42
CA LYS A 375 -4.61 -17.53 14.66
C LYS A 375 -4.34 -16.03 14.59
N GLN A 376 -4.73 -15.30 15.63
CA GLN A 376 -4.74 -13.84 15.62
C GLN A 376 -3.95 -13.28 16.81
N TRP A 377 -3.16 -12.24 16.56
CA TRP A 377 -2.53 -11.45 17.62
C TRP A 377 -2.28 -10.01 17.14
N GLN A 378 -1.87 -9.13 18.06
CA GLN A 378 -1.58 -7.73 17.76
C GLN A 378 -0.10 -7.43 17.96
N GLU A 379 0.44 -6.62 17.06
CA GLU A 379 1.82 -6.10 17.10
C GLU A 379 1.79 -4.57 16.97
N VAL A 380 2.93 -3.92 17.21
CA VAL A 380 3.10 -2.48 16.95
C VAL A 380 4.24 -2.31 15.95
N LYS A 381 3.99 -1.54 14.89
CA LYS A 381 4.99 -1.18 13.88
C LYS A 381 5.27 0.32 13.95
N TYR A 382 6.54 0.68 13.86
CA TYR A 382 6.95 2.08 13.75
C TYR A 382 7.37 2.38 12.32
N SER A 383 6.77 3.41 11.73
CA SER A 383 7.08 3.95 10.41
C SER A 383 7.46 5.42 10.52
N HIS A 384 7.54 6.11 9.39
CA HIS A 384 7.85 7.52 9.32
C HIS A 384 6.73 8.35 9.97
N LEU A 385 7.12 9.39 10.70
CA LEU A 385 6.22 10.33 11.37
C LEU A 385 5.33 9.73 12.47
N ASP A 386 5.64 8.51 12.94
CA ASP A 386 4.93 7.87 14.03
C ASP A 386 5.54 8.23 15.39
N ILE A 387 4.71 8.46 16.41
CA ILE A 387 5.14 8.75 17.79
C ILE A 387 4.87 7.56 18.72
N VAL A 388 3.64 7.05 18.71
CA VAL A 388 3.20 5.91 19.54
C VAL A 388 3.38 4.59 18.80
N GLY A 389 3.38 4.63 17.47
CA GLY A 389 3.42 3.45 16.60
C GLY A 389 2.04 3.03 16.10
N ARG A 390 2.04 2.35 14.96
CA ARG A 390 0.86 1.85 14.25
C ARG A 390 0.46 0.49 14.81
N PRO A 391 -0.81 0.28 15.22
CA PRO A 391 -1.28 -1.04 15.61
C PRO A 391 -1.39 -1.95 14.39
N VAL A 392 -0.86 -3.17 14.52
CA VAL A 392 -0.87 -4.18 13.46
C VAL A 392 -1.65 -5.39 13.92
N VAL A 393 -2.63 -5.79 13.12
CA VAL A 393 -3.35 -7.05 13.32
C VAL A 393 -2.67 -8.13 12.50
N VAL A 394 -2.28 -9.22 13.13
CA VAL A 394 -1.64 -10.34 12.44
C VAL A 394 -2.55 -11.55 12.43
N LEU A 395 -2.75 -12.11 11.24
CA LEU A 395 -3.56 -13.28 10.96
C LEU A 395 -2.67 -14.37 10.36
N GLU A 396 -2.50 -15.48 11.06
CA GLU A 396 -1.74 -16.64 10.60
C GLU A 396 -2.70 -17.76 10.20
N LYS A 397 -2.47 -18.31 9.00
CA LYS A 397 -3.17 -19.49 8.50
C LYS A 397 -2.19 -20.45 7.79
N PRO A 398 -2.17 -21.74 8.18
CA PRO A 398 -1.50 -22.78 7.42
C PRO A 398 -2.35 -23.27 6.23
N ASP A 399 -1.68 -23.90 5.26
CA ASP A 399 -2.26 -24.61 4.12
C ASP A 399 -3.28 -23.76 3.35
N VAL A 400 -2.81 -22.63 2.83
CA VAL A 400 -3.61 -21.71 2.02
C VAL A 400 -3.53 -22.11 0.55
N ILE A 401 -4.70 -22.33 -0.03
CA ILE A 401 -4.94 -22.67 -1.44
C ILE A 401 -5.69 -21.51 -2.11
N PRO A 402 -5.78 -21.47 -3.45
CA PRO A 402 -6.50 -20.42 -4.16
C PRO A 402 -7.96 -20.23 -3.70
N GLU A 403 -8.65 -21.29 -3.28
CA GLU A 403 -10.03 -21.26 -2.80
C GLU A 403 -10.19 -20.51 -1.46
N HIS A 404 -9.11 -20.32 -0.71
CA HIS A 404 -9.07 -19.50 0.50
C HIS A 404 -8.89 -18.00 0.21
N ASN A 405 -8.79 -17.60 -1.07
CA ASN A 405 -8.72 -16.19 -1.47
C ASN A 405 -10.10 -15.49 -1.41
N LEU A 406 -10.71 -15.53 -0.22
CA LEU A 406 -11.99 -14.91 0.11
C LEU A 406 -11.77 -13.54 0.76
N TYR A 407 -12.79 -12.69 0.72
CA TYR A 407 -12.77 -11.41 1.42
C TYR A 407 -12.76 -11.60 2.94
N PHE A 408 -11.93 -10.82 3.63
CA PHE A 408 -11.95 -10.67 5.08
C PHE A 408 -12.01 -9.18 5.43
N GLN A 409 -12.48 -8.89 6.64
CA GLN A 409 -12.74 -7.54 7.09
C GLN A 409 -12.03 -7.23 8.41
N VAL A 410 -11.47 -6.03 8.51
CA VAL A 410 -10.87 -5.51 9.75
C VAL A 410 -11.51 -4.18 10.07
N TYR A 411 -12.28 -4.15 11.16
CA TYR A 411 -12.98 -2.98 11.68
C TYR A 411 -12.11 -2.25 12.68
N TYR A 412 -12.17 -0.92 12.67
CA TYR A 412 -11.46 -0.05 13.62
C TYR A 412 -12.12 1.33 13.71
N LYS A 413 -11.94 2.00 14.85
CA LYS A 413 -12.31 3.41 15.04
C LYS A 413 -11.09 4.29 14.87
N PHE A 414 -11.24 5.35 14.07
CA PHE A 414 -10.20 6.33 13.82
C PHE A 414 -10.77 7.75 13.81
N ASN A 415 -10.19 8.64 14.62
CA ASN A 415 -10.59 10.05 14.66
C ASN A 415 -9.79 10.85 13.62
N ASN A 416 -10.48 11.51 12.69
CA ASN A 416 -9.87 12.30 11.61
C ASN A 416 -8.98 13.44 12.12
N ILE A 417 -9.25 13.99 13.31
CA ILE A 417 -8.41 15.04 13.91
C ILE A 417 -6.99 14.51 14.15
N SER A 418 -6.83 13.20 14.35
CA SER A 418 -5.52 12.56 14.56
C SER A 418 -4.61 12.68 13.33
N LEU A 419 -5.15 12.88 12.12
CA LEU A 419 -4.34 13.12 10.91
C LEU A 419 -3.55 14.42 10.98
N LEU A 420 -4.03 15.42 11.72
CA LEU A 420 -3.34 16.69 11.89
C LEU A 420 -2.07 16.56 12.76
N ARG A 421 -1.91 15.44 13.46
CA ARG A 421 -0.75 15.18 14.32
C ARG A 421 0.55 15.11 13.52
N GLU A 422 0.54 14.44 12.37
CA GLU A 422 1.73 14.27 11.52
C GLU A 422 2.24 15.63 10.98
N PRO A 423 1.41 16.51 10.34
CA PRO A 423 1.84 17.85 9.96
C PRO A 423 2.25 18.72 11.15
N LEU A 424 1.49 18.69 12.25
CA LEU A 424 1.78 19.50 13.43
C LEU A 424 3.14 19.15 14.05
N MET A 425 3.52 17.88 14.02
CA MET A 425 4.84 17.44 14.47
C MET A 425 5.96 18.07 13.63
N LEU A 426 5.83 18.08 12.30
CA LEU A 426 6.81 18.73 11.43
C LEU A 426 6.87 20.24 11.67
N ILE A 427 5.70 20.90 11.73
CA ILE A 427 5.60 22.34 12.03
C ILE A 427 6.28 22.65 13.36
N THR A 428 6.03 21.86 14.39
CA THR A 428 6.64 22.04 15.72
C THR A 428 8.15 21.84 15.66
N GLY A 429 8.64 20.84 14.93
CA GLY A 429 10.07 20.60 14.75
C GLY A 429 10.78 21.79 14.10
N PHE A 430 10.24 22.31 12.99
CA PHE A 430 10.80 23.49 12.34
C PHE A 430 10.65 24.75 13.20
N PHE A 431 9.52 24.92 13.88
CA PHE A 431 9.32 26.05 14.80
C PHE A 431 10.36 26.08 15.91
N LEU A 432 10.65 24.93 16.54
CA LEU A 432 11.67 24.82 17.58
C LEU A 432 13.07 25.09 17.03
N LEU A 433 13.37 24.67 15.80
CA LEU A 433 14.63 25.00 15.13
C LEU A 433 14.79 26.52 14.94
N PHE A 434 13.77 27.20 14.42
CA PHE A 434 13.81 28.66 14.25
C PHE A 434 13.87 29.39 15.60
N LEU A 435 13.14 28.92 16.61
CA LEU A 435 13.22 29.47 17.96
C LEU A 435 14.64 29.33 18.53
N ALA A 436 15.28 28.17 18.34
CA ALA A 436 16.67 27.95 18.75
C ALA A 436 17.63 28.92 18.03
N CYS A 437 17.44 29.15 16.72
CA CYS A 437 18.22 30.14 15.97
C CYS A 437 18.00 31.57 16.50
N ILE A 438 16.75 31.96 16.80
CA ILE A 438 16.43 33.27 17.38
C ILE A 438 17.10 33.45 18.73
N VAL A 439 17.01 32.44 19.60
CA VAL A 439 17.68 32.47 20.92
C VAL A 439 19.19 32.56 20.74
N TYR A 440 19.78 31.73 19.88
CA TYR A 440 21.21 31.74 19.60
C TYR A 440 21.71 33.08 19.07
N MET A 441 20.96 33.72 18.16
CA MET A 441 21.30 35.05 17.63
C MET A 441 21.01 36.18 18.61
N GLY A 442 20.00 36.03 19.46
CA GLY A 442 19.64 36.99 20.50
C GLY A 442 20.54 36.94 21.73
N THR A 443 21.27 35.84 21.96
CA THR A 443 22.21 35.72 23.08
C THR A 443 23.56 36.33 22.74
N ASP A 444 23.92 37.40 23.46
CA ASP A 444 25.27 37.97 23.42
C ASP A 444 26.25 37.05 24.17
N MET A 445 26.93 36.17 23.43
CA MET A 445 27.96 35.24 23.94
C MET A 445 29.37 35.88 23.98
N SER A 446 29.47 37.22 24.00
CA SER A 446 30.77 37.91 24.05
C SER A 446 31.48 37.72 25.41
N ILE A 447 32.75 37.32 25.35
CA ILE A 447 33.58 37.04 26.54
C ILE A 447 34.12 38.34 27.18
N SER A 448 34.38 39.38 26.38
CA SER A 448 34.88 40.68 26.86
C SER A 448 34.16 41.83 26.18
N LYS A 449 33.37 42.56 26.97
CA LYS A 449 32.64 43.77 26.53
C LYS A 449 33.52 45.03 26.52
N SER A 450 34.79 44.91 26.89
CA SER A 450 35.78 45.99 26.88
C SER A 450 36.79 45.87 25.73
N SER A 451 36.67 44.87 24.87
CA SER A 451 37.54 44.71 23.70
C SER A 451 37.33 45.88 22.73
N PRO A 452 38.40 46.45 22.14
CA PRO A 452 38.29 47.45 21.08
C PRO A 452 37.38 47.02 19.93
N SER A 453 37.34 45.72 19.59
CA SER A 453 36.47 45.18 18.54
C SER A 453 34.98 45.18 18.90
N TYR A 454 34.63 45.01 20.19
CA TYR A 454 33.24 45.04 20.65
C TYR A 454 32.71 46.47 20.71
N LEU A 455 33.51 47.40 21.23
CA LEU A 455 33.17 48.82 21.25
C LEU A 455 33.06 49.38 19.83
N ALA A 456 33.93 48.94 18.91
CA ALA A 456 33.82 49.25 17.50
C ALA A 456 32.53 48.71 16.87
N LYS A 457 32.06 47.51 17.25
CA LYS A 457 30.77 47.01 16.74
C LYS A 457 29.59 47.82 17.28
N LEU A 458 29.59 48.13 18.58
CA LEU A 458 28.53 48.92 19.21
C LEU A 458 28.41 50.32 18.60
N GLN A 459 29.56 50.98 18.39
CA GLN A 459 29.61 52.29 17.72
C GLN A 459 29.09 52.21 16.27
N TRP A 460 29.31 51.09 15.59
CA TRP A 460 28.83 50.90 14.21
C TRP A 460 27.33 50.69 14.18
N ASP A 461 26.79 49.90 15.12
CA ASP A 461 25.34 49.69 15.27
C ASP A 461 24.62 51.03 15.60
N GLU A 462 25.22 51.88 16.45
CA GLU A 462 24.73 53.24 16.73
C GLU A 462 24.77 54.16 15.49
N VAL A 463 25.84 54.07 14.70
CA VAL A 463 25.98 54.79 13.43
C VAL A 463 24.92 54.33 12.43
N GLN A 464 24.72 53.03 12.23
CA GLN A 464 23.69 52.47 11.34
C GLN A 464 22.28 52.89 11.78
N ALA A 465 21.96 52.83 13.08
CA ALA A 465 20.66 53.29 13.58
C ALA A 465 20.45 54.80 13.35
N THR A 466 21.51 55.60 13.43
CA THR A 466 21.46 57.05 13.14
C THR A 466 21.28 57.30 11.64
N VAL A 467 21.96 56.55 10.78
CA VAL A 467 21.85 56.60 9.32
C VAL A 467 20.43 56.22 8.87
N GLN A 468 19.83 55.18 9.44
CA GLN A 468 18.43 54.80 9.15
C GLN A 468 17.43 55.91 9.50
N LYS A 469 17.64 56.62 10.62
CA LYS A 469 16.82 57.79 10.96
C LYS A 469 17.00 58.94 9.97
N ILE A 470 18.23 59.19 9.52
CA ILE A 470 18.54 60.20 8.50
C ILE A 470 17.86 59.84 7.17
N GLN A 471 17.91 58.57 6.75
CA GLN A 471 17.20 58.08 5.57
C GLN A 471 15.69 58.32 5.67
N GLY A 472 15.08 57.98 6.81
CA GLY A 472 13.66 58.25 7.05
C GLY A 472 13.28 59.73 6.92
N ILE A 473 14.17 60.65 7.32
CA ILE A 473 13.96 62.10 7.12
C ILE A 473 14.04 62.46 5.63
N PHE A 474 15.00 61.92 4.89
CA PHE A 474 15.14 62.21 3.45
C PHE A 474 13.99 61.62 2.60
N GLU A 475 13.46 60.45 2.96
CA GLU A 475 12.24 59.91 2.35
C GLU A 475 11.04 60.84 2.59
N GLN A 476 10.93 61.41 3.79
CA GLN A 476 9.93 62.44 4.07
C GLN A 476 10.16 63.71 3.25
N CYS A 477 11.41 64.18 3.08
CA CYS A 477 11.74 65.28 2.18
C CYS A 477 11.27 64.98 0.75
N LEU A 478 11.56 63.81 0.19
CA LEU A 478 11.11 63.41 -1.15
C LEU A 478 9.58 63.42 -1.27
N ALA A 479 8.85 62.94 -0.24
CA ALA A 479 7.39 63.00 -0.21
C ALA A 479 6.86 64.45 -0.21
N VAL A 480 7.56 65.40 0.42
CA VAL A 480 7.23 66.84 0.35
C VAL A 480 7.51 67.40 -1.06
N HIS A 481 8.59 66.99 -1.71
CA HIS A 481 8.88 67.36 -3.10
C HIS A 481 7.77 66.87 -4.06
N ASP A 482 7.30 65.63 -3.89
CA ASP A 482 6.21 65.07 -4.71
C ASP A 482 4.89 65.83 -4.51
N LYS A 483 4.59 66.25 -3.27
CA LYS A 483 3.42 67.11 -2.98
C LYS A 483 3.51 68.48 -3.66
N LEU A 484 4.70 69.09 -3.69
CA LEU A 484 4.95 70.35 -4.40
C LEU A 484 4.85 70.20 -5.93
N GLU A 485 5.30 69.08 -6.49
CA GLU A 485 5.10 68.81 -7.91
C GLU A 485 3.62 68.58 -8.25
N ALA A 486 2.90 67.86 -7.38
CA ALA A 486 1.46 67.63 -7.54
C ALA A 486 0.67 68.95 -7.48
N SER A 487 1.00 69.87 -6.58
CA SER A 487 0.34 71.19 -6.52
C SER A 487 0.55 72.02 -7.78
N LEU A 488 1.70 71.88 -8.46
CA LEU A 488 1.95 72.53 -9.76
C LEU A 488 1.14 71.88 -10.90
N ARG A 489 0.95 70.56 -10.87
CA ARG A 489 0.07 69.85 -11.83
C ARG A 489 -1.39 70.25 -11.61
N ASP A 490 -1.84 70.33 -10.35
CA ASP A 490 -3.19 70.76 -10.02
C ASP A 490 -3.44 72.23 -10.38
N LEU A 491 -2.46 73.11 -10.19
CA LEU A 491 -2.51 74.49 -10.67
C LEU A 491 -2.74 74.55 -12.19
N SER A 492 -2.05 73.70 -12.96
CA SER A 492 -2.24 73.64 -14.41
C SER A 492 -3.64 73.18 -14.84
N ARG A 493 -4.30 72.36 -14.01
CA ARG A 493 -5.63 71.78 -14.28
C ARG A 493 -6.78 72.66 -13.79
N THR A 494 -6.63 73.27 -12.62
CA THR A 494 -7.71 73.97 -11.90
C THR A 494 -7.58 75.50 -11.97
N GLY A 495 -6.38 76.02 -12.21
CA GLY A 495 -6.09 77.45 -12.22
C GLY A 495 -6.11 78.10 -10.83
N ASP A 496 -6.22 77.34 -9.74
CA ASP A 496 -6.27 77.88 -8.37
C ASP A 496 -4.87 78.22 -7.84
N ILE A 497 -4.56 79.51 -7.86
CA ILE A 497 -3.27 80.05 -7.43
C ILE A 497 -3.12 80.04 -5.89
N GLN A 498 -4.24 80.16 -5.15
CA GLN A 498 -4.19 80.31 -3.69
C GLN A 498 -3.87 78.98 -3.00
N SER A 499 -4.46 77.87 -3.45
CA SER A 499 -4.09 76.53 -2.95
C SER A 499 -2.65 76.18 -3.27
N CYS A 500 -2.14 76.55 -4.44
CA CYS A 500 -0.74 76.35 -4.83
C CYS A 500 0.22 77.16 -3.94
N LYS A 501 -0.09 78.44 -3.65
CA LYS A 501 0.69 79.26 -2.69
C LYS A 501 0.63 78.71 -1.26
N ALA A 502 -0.51 78.18 -0.83
CA ALA A 502 -0.66 77.53 0.47
C ALA A 502 0.17 76.24 0.57
N ALA A 503 0.15 75.39 -0.46
CA ALA A 503 0.96 74.18 -0.54
C ALA A 503 2.46 74.49 -0.45
N ARG A 504 2.92 75.55 -1.13
CA ARG A 504 4.31 76.03 -1.01
C ARG A 504 4.68 76.46 0.40
N LYS A 505 3.81 77.23 1.07
CA LYS A 505 4.04 77.67 2.46
C LYS A 505 4.07 76.49 3.43
N ALA A 506 3.20 75.49 3.23
CA ALA A 506 3.19 74.26 4.01
C ALA A 506 4.46 73.44 3.81
N ALA A 507 4.93 73.30 2.55
CA ALA A 507 6.18 72.62 2.25
C ALA A 507 7.41 73.32 2.87
N ASP A 508 7.48 74.66 2.79
CA ASP A 508 8.56 75.43 3.43
C ASP A 508 8.59 75.24 4.96
N ALA A 509 7.41 75.15 5.59
CA ALA A 509 7.31 74.82 7.02
C ALA A 509 7.79 73.40 7.31
N GLN A 510 7.40 72.42 6.50
CA GLN A 510 7.83 71.02 6.65
C GLN A 510 9.34 70.85 6.44
N PHE A 511 9.94 71.47 5.43
CA PHE A 511 11.40 71.43 5.23
C PHE A 511 12.17 72.07 6.40
N LYS A 512 11.63 73.13 7.01
CA LYS A 512 12.24 73.75 8.21
C LYS A 512 12.17 72.83 9.42
N GLU A 513 11.07 72.10 9.58
CA GLU A 513 10.89 71.10 10.64
C GLU A 513 11.84 69.90 10.46
N LEU A 514 11.87 69.31 9.26
CA LEU A 514 12.78 68.21 8.92
C LEU A 514 14.26 68.62 9.06
N SER A 515 14.61 69.85 8.67
CA SER A 515 15.96 70.38 8.88
C SER A 515 16.33 70.52 10.37
N LYS A 516 15.34 70.81 11.23
CA LYS A 516 15.56 70.89 12.68
C LYS A 516 15.78 69.50 13.29
N GLU A 517 15.07 68.48 12.81
CA GLU A 517 15.24 67.08 13.23
C GLU A 517 16.54 66.46 12.72
N LEU A 518 17.01 66.87 11.54
CA LEU A 518 18.23 66.37 10.93
C LEU A 518 19.51 66.86 11.67
N LYS A 519 19.54 68.12 12.11
CA LYS A 519 20.71 68.73 12.79
C LYS A 519 21.31 67.91 13.96
N PRO A 520 20.53 67.44 14.95
CA PRO A 520 21.09 66.63 16.04
C PRO A 520 21.64 65.29 15.55
N LEU A 521 21.00 64.64 14.57
CA LEU A 521 21.46 63.38 14.01
C LEU A 521 22.79 63.54 13.25
N LEU A 522 22.96 64.64 12.51
CA LEU A 522 24.21 64.95 11.83
C LEU A 522 25.34 65.25 12.81
N THR A 523 25.05 65.97 13.89
CA THR A 523 26.05 66.25 14.94
C THR A 523 26.50 64.95 15.61
N SER A 524 25.57 64.03 15.86
CA SER A 524 25.85 62.69 16.38
C SER A 524 26.71 61.87 15.42
N LEU A 525 26.35 61.85 14.13
CA LEU A 525 27.08 61.10 13.11
C LEU A 525 28.50 61.65 12.90
N GLN A 526 28.68 62.97 12.87
CA GLN A 526 29.98 63.63 12.71
C GLN A 526 30.92 63.37 13.90
N SER A 527 30.36 63.24 15.10
CA SER A 527 31.15 62.98 16.31
C SER A 527 31.63 61.53 16.44
N SER A 528 31.07 60.60 15.67
CA SER A 528 31.44 59.18 15.72
C SER A 528 32.65 58.89 14.82
N PRO A 529 33.75 58.31 15.36
CA PRO A 529 34.96 58.03 14.57
C PRO A 529 34.75 57.00 13.44
N GLN A 530 33.68 56.20 13.51
CA GLN A 530 33.38 55.16 12.53
C GLN A 530 32.55 55.65 11.34
N SER A 531 32.03 56.87 11.38
CA SER A 531 31.26 57.44 10.28
C SER A 531 32.13 57.93 9.13
N TYR A 532 33.47 57.83 9.20
CA TYR A 532 34.42 58.40 8.22
C TYR A 532 34.10 58.02 6.76
N GLN A 533 33.63 56.80 6.50
CA GLN A 533 33.29 56.35 5.15
C GLN A 533 31.89 56.82 4.68
N ILE A 534 30.95 56.99 5.62
CA ILE A 534 29.54 57.32 5.33
C ILE A 534 29.33 58.83 5.30
N TRP A 535 29.99 59.57 6.20
CA TRP A 535 29.83 61.01 6.40
C TRP A 535 29.96 61.84 5.10
N PRO A 536 30.99 61.64 4.24
CA PRO A 536 31.11 62.40 2.99
C PRO A 536 29.92 62.19 2.04
N LYS A 537 29.29 61.00 2.08
CA LYS A 537 28.11 60.68 1.26
C LYS A 537 26.84 61.28 1.81
N VAL A 538 26.69 61.31 3.14
CA VAL A 538 25.58 62.04 3.79
C VAL A 538 25.72 63.54 3.54
N GLU A 539 26.94 64.08 3.56
CA GLU A 539 27.20 65.49 3.26
C GLU A 539 26.83 65.84 1.81
N ASP A 540 27.25 65.02 0.84
CA ASP A 540 26.85 65.17 -0.57
C ASP A 540 25.32 65.08 -0.75
N LEU A 541 24.67 64.13 -0.05
CA LEU A 541 23.22 63.98 -0.06
C LEU A 541 22.51 65.24 0.46
N ILE A 542 22.97 65.83 1.57
CA ILE A 542 22.41 67.08 2.13
C ILE A 542 22.54 68.23 1.14
N ILE A 543 23.70 68.35 0.49
CA ILE A 543 23.97 69.43 -0.47
C ILE A 543 23.02 69.30 -1.66
N LYS A 544 22.90 68.10 -2.23
CA LYS A 544 22.03 67.86 -3.39
C LYS A 544 20.55 67.98 -3.06
N GLU A 545 20.12 67.54 -1.88
CA GLU A 545 18.74 67.72 -1.43
C GLU A 545 18.40 69.20 -1.26
N ARG A 546 19.29 70.00 -0.65
CA ARG A 546 19.07 71.44 -0.52
C ARG A 546 19.04 72.14 -1.89
N GLU A 547 19.93 71.77 -2.80
CA GLU A 547 19.95 72.29 -4.17
C GLU A 547 18.65 71.94 -4.92
N MET A 548 18.13 70.72 -4.72
CA MET A 548 16.86 70.27 -5.27
C MET A 548 15.68 71.08 -4.69
N GLN A 549 15.65 71.28 -3.36
CA GLN A 549 14.65 72.08 -2.67
C GLN A 549 14.63 73.52 -3.21
N GLU A 550 15.79 74.17 -3.34
CA GLU A 550 15.91 75.54 -3.86
C GLU A 550 15.44 75.65 -5.32
N LYS A 551 15.83 74.71 -6.18
CA LYS A 551 15.41 74.69 -7.59
C LYS A 551 13.92 74.41 -7.73
N LEU A 552 13.35 73.50 -6.93
CA LEU A 552 11.92 73.22 -6.94
C LEU A 552 11.10 74.42 -6.45
N MET A 553 11.56 75.10 -5.38
CA MET A 553 10.93 76.33 -4.89
C MET A 553 11.01 77.47 -5.91
N THR A 554 12.12 77.58 -6.64
CA THR A 554 12.30 78.56 -7.73
C THR A 554 11.39 78.26 -8.92
N ARG A 555 11.26 76.99 -9.30
CA ARG A 555 10.29 76.55 -10.32
C ARG A 555 8.87 76.86 -9.88
N HIS A 556 8.53 76.58 -8.62
CA HIS A 556 7.21 76.87 -8.07
C HIS A 556 6.90 78.37 -8.06
N SER A 557 7.85 79.26 -7.71
CA SER A 557 7.69 80.71 -7.90
C SER A 557 7.43 81.06 -9.36
N THR A 558 8.28 80.54 -10.26
CA THR A 558 8.28 80.91 -11.68
C THR A 558 6.96 80.53 -12.37
N VAL A 559 6.43 79.35 -12.04
CA VAL A 559 5.15 78.86 -12.55
C VAL A 559 4.01 79.70 -11.97
N VAL A 560 3.95 79.88 -10.64
CA VAL A 560 2.88 80.68 -10.01
C VAL A 560 2.84 82.12 -10.55
N ASP A 561 3.99 82.81 -10.65
CA ASP A 561 4.09 84.17 -11.18
C ASP A 561 3.63 84.27 -12.64
N SER A 562 3.83 83.22 -13.43
CA SER A 562 3.38 83.17 -14.83
C SER A 562 1.87 83.05 -14.95
N PHE A 563 1.23 82.27 -14.07
CA PHE A 563 -0.22 82.16 -13.99
C PHE A 563 -0.85 83.47 -13.49
N GLU A 564 -0.22 84.16 -12.52
CA GLU A 564 -0.69 85.47 -12.03
C GLU A 564 -0.61 86.56 -13.10
N LYS A 565 0.46 86.59 -13.90
CA LYS A 565 0.68 87.60 -14.94
C LYS A 565 0.08 87.22 -16.30
N LYS A 566 -0.58 86.06 -16.43
CA LYS A 566 -1.10 85.48 -17.68
C LYS A 566 -0.06 85.47 -18.83
N LEU A 567 1.21 85.28 -18.49
CA LEU A 567 2.31 85.30 -19.47
C LEU A 567 2.35 83.95 -20.20
N ARG A 568 1.97 83.91 -21.48
CA ARG A 568 2.20 82.77 -22.38
C ARG A 568 3.28 83.12 -23.40
N GLY A 569 4.38 82.38 -23.39
CA GLY A 569 5.46 82.55 -24.35
C GLY A 569 6.43 81.38 -24.31
N GLN A 570 6.90 80.96 -25.48
CA GLN A 570 7.80 79.81 -25.69
C GLN A 570 9.09 79.90 -24.86
N HIS A 571 9.57 81.11 -24.59
CA HIS A 571 10.75 81.35 -23.73
C HIS A 571 10.52 80.96 -22.26
N LEU A 572 9.31 81.11 -21.73
CA LEU A 572 8.98 80.74 -20.35
C LEU A 572 8.85 79.22 -20.20
N GLU A 573 8.22 78.56 -21.18
CA GLU A 573 8.11 77.10 -21.23
C GLU A 573 9.50 76.45 -21.33
N ASN A 574 10.38 76.99 -22.16
CA ASN A 574 11.78 76.54 -22.26
C ASN A 574 12.53 76.70 -20.93
N ARG A 575 12.28 77.80 -20.18
CA ARG A 575 12.90 78.04 -18.87
C ARG A 575 12.39 77.06 -17.80
N ILE A 576 11.09 76.77 -17.79
CA ILE A 576 10.48 75.78 -16.89
C ILE A 576 10.97 74.37 -17.23
N ALA A 577 11.08 74.02 -18.52
CA ALA A 577 11.60 72.74 -18.98
C ALA A 577 13.05 72.53 -18.56
N LEU A 578 13.90 73.56 -18.68
CA LEU A 578 15.29 73.50 -18.21
C LEU A 578 15.40 73.31 -16.69
N GLN A 579 14.53 73.97 -15.92
CA GLN A 579 14.44 73.76 -14.47
C GLN A 579 13.97 72.34 -14.13
N GLN A 580 12.98 71.81 -14.86
CA GLN A 580 12.47 70.45 -14.64
C GLN A 580 13.53 69.39 -14.92
N GLN A 581 14.30 69.53 -15.99
CA GLN A 581 15.38 68.60 -16.32
C GLN A 581 16.45 68.58 -15.21
N LYS A 582 16.81 69.75 -14.67
CA LYS A 582 17.77 69.86 -13.57
C LYS A 582 17.24 69.26 -12.26
N ILE A 583 15.95 69.43 -11.96
CA ILE A 583 15.32 68.82 -10.78
C ILE A 583 15.26 67.30 -10.92
N ALA A 584 14.93 66.79 -12.12
CA ALA A 584 14.90 65.35 -12.39
C ALA A 584 16.29 64.70 -12.25
N ALA A 585 17.34 65.37 -12.75
CA ALA A 585 18.72 64.91 -12.57
C ALA A 585 19.13 64.87 -11.09
N LEU A 586 18.86 65.94 -10.34
CA LEU A 586 19.15 65.99 -8.90
C LEU A 586 18.36 64.95 -8.10
N ARG A 587 17.10 64.69 -8.47
CA ARG A 587 16.28 63.65 -7.83
C ARG A 587 16.91 62.27 -8.01
N GLN A 588 17.35 61.94 -9.23
CA GLN A 588 18.03 60.68 -9.50
C GLN A 588 19.34 60.54 -8.73
N GLU A 589 20.11 61.64 -8.59
CA GLU A 589 21.32 61.66 -7.77
C GLU A 589 21.04 61.51 -6.26
N VAL A 590 19.97 62.12 -5.74
CA VAL A 590 19.54 61.96 -4.35
C VAL A 590 19.06 60.53 -4.08
N GLU A 591 18.25 59.95 -4.97
CA GLU A 591 17.75 58.57 -4.84
C GLU A 591 18.90 57.55 -4.91
N SER A 592 19.85 57.72 -5.84
CA SER A 592 21.04 56.85 -5.91
C SER A 592 21.97 56.97 -4.70
N LEU A 593 22.12 58.16 -4.11
CA LEU A 593 22.89 58.33 -2.88
C LEU A 593 22.17 57.70 -1.68
N LEU A 594 20.84 57.75 -1.62
CA LEU A 594 20.05 57.09 -0.58
C LEU A 594 20.17 55.56 -0.66
N GLU A 595 20.10 55.01 -1.87
CA GLU A 595 20.31 53.58 -2.14
C GLU A 595 21.74 53.15 -1.77
N TYR A 596 22.75 53.94 -2.13
CA TYR A 596 24.13 53.65 -1.73
C TYR A 596 24.31 53.67 -0.21
N ILE A 597 23.63 54.57 0.51
CA ILE A 597 23.71 54.67 1.97
C ILE A 597 22.90 53.53 2.64
N SER A 598 21.93 52.91 1.97
CA SER A 598 21.16 51.78 2.53
C SER A 598 21.86 50.43 2.38
N GLU A 599 22.80 50.33 1.43
CA GLU A 599 23.64 49.15 1.25
C GLU A 599 24.81 49.07 2.25
N ILE A 600 25.10 50.15 2.98
CA ILE A 600 26.15 50.25 4.02
C ILE A 600 25.54 50.06 5.40
#